data_AF-A0A2I2DU72-F1
#
_entry.id   AF-A0A2I2DU72-F1
#
_cell.length_a   1.000
_cell.length_b   1.000
_cell.length_c   1.000
_cell.angle_alpha   90.00
_cell.angle_beta   90.00
_cell.angle_gamma   90.00
#
_symmetry.space_group_name_H-M   'P 1'
#
loop_
_entity.id
_entity.type
_entity.pdbx_description
1 polymer ?
#
loop_
_entity_poly.entity_id
_entity_poly.type
_entity_poly.pdbx_seq_one_letter_code
_entity_poly.pdbx_strand_id
1 'polypeptide(L)'
;MNYMVKNKENKWEAFRLFTFKKFENGIYYRDVVLETDESIKFSLADVPLANGILRVDKNNSNHPIEMRLGHYALPKLNNEMVVTKRNVKGYDITIIDNGAYQLALVPLLGWDKTDVVKAKGLHPESEESAVINITRNEILNGKKSPIYATLMLWKRSGETWTNNELLPVKKMTSANDGTVTMEMKGGIERNIQF
;
A
#
# COMPACT_ATOMS: atom_id res chain seq x y z
N MET A 1 0.36 2.90 -8.22
CA MET A 1 0.56 2.06 -7.02
C MET A 1 0.80 0.64 -7.48
N ASN A 2 1.99 0.08 -7.25
CA ASN A 2 2.30 -1.29 -7.66
C ASN A 2 3.30 -1.93 -6.68
N TYR A 3 3.27 -3.25 -6.60
CA TYR A 3 4.31 -4.00 -5.92
C TYR A 3 5.55 -4.10 -6.80
N MET A 4 6.71 -4.05 -6.16
CA MET A 4 7.95 -4.60 -6.70
C MET A 4 8.39 -5.74 -5.80
N VAL A 5 8.76 -6.87 -6.39
CA VAL A 5 9.27 -8.05 -5.70
C VAL A 5 10.66 -8.36 -6.25
N LYS A 6 11.56 -8.86 -5.41
CA LYS A 6 12.83 -9.39 -5.91
C LYS A 6 12.63 -10.73 -6.59
N ASN A 7 13.05 -10.83 -7.85
CA ASN A 7 13.04 -12.08 -8.60
C ASN A 7 14.26 -12.95 -8.28
N LYS A 8 14.38 -14.11 -8.95
CA LYS A 8 15.48 -15.07 -8.76
C LYS A 8 16.87 -14.50 -9.03
N GLU A 9 16.98 -13.43 -9.81
CA GLU A 9 18.23 -12.71 -10.08
C GLU A 9 18.51 -11.59 -9.06
N ASN A 10 17.73 -11.52 -7.97
CA ASN A 10 17.81 -10.46 -6.95
C ASN A 10 17.55 -9.05 -7.51
N LYS A 11 16.84 -8.95 -8.65
CA LYS A 11 16.43 -7.69 -9.28
C LYS A 11 14.98 -7.38 -8.93
N TRP A 12 14.66 -6.09 -8.82
CA TRP A 12 13.29 -5.63 -8.58
C TRP A 12 12.45 -5.77 -9.84
N GLU A 13 11.33 -6.47 -9.73
CA GLU A 13 10.38 -6.71 -10.80
C GLU A 13 8.97 -6.35 -10.33
N ALA A 14 8.21 -5.70 -11.21
CA ALA A 14 6.84 -5.30 -10.93
C ALA A 14 5.86 -6.43 -11.28
N PHE A 15 4.75 -6.56 -10.56
CA PHE A 15 3.63 -7.35 -11.08
C PHE A 15 3.08 -6.70 -12.36
N ARG A 16 2.84 -7.56 -13.36
CA ARG A 16 2.28 -7.18 -14.67
C ARG A 16 1.08 -8.03 -15.08
N LEU A 17 0.98 -9.25 -14.54
CA LEU A 17 -0.08 -10.19 -14.88
C LEU A 17 -1.17 -10.13 -13.80
N PHE A 18 -2.23 -9.37 -14.10
CA PHE A 18 -3.37 -9.17 -13.21
C PHE A 18 -4.60 -9.89 -13.78
N THR A 19 -5.32 -10.62 -12.92
CA THR A 19 -6.59 -11.27 -13.26
C THR A 19 -7.70 -10.68 -12.40
N PHE A 20 -8.72 -10.10 -13.04
CA PHE A 20 -9.93 -9.68 -12.33
C PHE A 20 -10.65 -10.89 -11.74
N LYS A 21 -11.12 -10.77 -10.49
CA LYS A 21 -11.89 -11.83 -9.82
C LYS A 21 -13.35 -11.46 -9.66
N LYS A 22 -13.62 -10.38 -8.92
CA LYS A 22 -14.98 -9.90 -8.67
C LYS A 22 -14.95 -8.47 -8.13
N PHE A 23 -16.09 -7.80 -8.21
CA PHE A 23 -16.38 -6.59 -7.44
C PHE A 23 -17.64 -6.86 -6.62
N GLU A 24 -17.52 -6.92 -5.31
CA GLU A 24 -18.59 -7.36 -4.43
C GLU A 24 -18.54 -6.58 -3.12
N ASN A 25 -19.70 -6.14 -2.63
CA ASN A 25 -19.82 -5.36 -1.39
C ASN A 25 -18.91 -4.12 -1.33
N GLY A 26 -18.65 -3.51 -2.49
CA GLY A 26 -17.78 -2.34 -2.62
C GLY A 26 -16.29 -2.65 -2.54
N ILE A 27 -15.88 -3.91 -2.74
CA ILE A 27 -14.49 -4.36 -2.69
C ILE A 27 -14.09 -4.93 -4.05
N TYR A 28 -12.96 -4.48 -4.57
CA TYR A 28 -12.41 -4.90 -5.85
C TYR A 28 -11.33 -5.97 -5.65
N TYR A 29 -11.57 -7.17 -6.18
CA TYR A 29 -10.71 -8.33 -6.01
C TYR A 29 -9.96 -8.67 -7.29
N ARG A 30 -8.67 -8.97 -7.15
CA ARG A 30 -7.79 -9.40 -8.25
C ARG A 30 -6.82 -10.46 -7.76
N ASP A 31 -6.39 -11.33 -8.65
CA ASP A 31 -5.20 -12.15 -8.45
C ASP A 31 -4.04 -11.59 -9.27
N VAL A 32 -2.80 -11.80 -8.80
CA VAL A 32 -1.57 -11.45 -9.53
C VAL A 32 -0.54 -12.55 -9.41
N VAL A 33 0.27 -12.67 -10.47
CA VAL A 33 1.45 -13.51 -10.52
C VAL A 33 2.64 -12.72 -11.07
N LEU A 34 3.85 -13.04 -10.62
CA LEU A 34 5.07 -12.47 -11.21
C LEU A 34 5.33 -13.12 -12.57
N GLU A 35 5.69 -12.33 -13.57
CA GLU A 35 5.88 -12.79 -14.95
C GLU A 35 7.03 -13.80 -15.06
N THR A 36 8.13 -13.56 -14.35
CA THR A 36 9.30 -14.46 -14.36
C THR A 36 9.20 -15.62 -13.36
N ASP A 37 8.21 -15.60 -12.46
CA ASP A 37 8.03 -16.62 -11.43
C ASP A 37 6.58 -16.69 -10.92
N GLU A 38 5.76 -17.54 -11.53
CA GLU A 38 4.35 -17.73 -11.14
C GLU A 38 4.17 -18.30 -9.72
N SER A 39 5.23 -18.79 -9.08
CA SER A 39 5.17 -19.19 -7.67
C SER A 39 5.09 -17.99 -6.72
N ILE A 40 5.42 -16.78 -7.19
CA ILE A 40 5.20 -15.51 -6.51
C ILE A 40 3.83 -14.97 -6.93
N LYS A 41 2.85 -15.05 -6.03
CA LYS A 41 1.45 -14.75 -6.35
C LYS A 41 0.67 -14.23 -5.16
N PHE A 42 -0.26 -13.31 -5.44
CA PHE A 42 -1.04 -12.62 -4.41
C PHE A 42 -2.51 -12.58 -4.81
N SER A 43 -3.38 -12.59 -3.80
CA SER A 43 -4.76 -12.16 -3.94
C SER A 43 -4.89 -10.78 -3.35
N LEU A 44 -5.45 -9.84 -4.11
CA LEU A 44 -5.53 -8.43 -3.79
C LEU A 44 -6.97 -8.03 -3.52
N ALA A 45 -7.19 -7.19 -2.51
CA ALA A 45 -8.50 -6.61 -2.22
C ALA A 45 -8.36 -5.10 -1.98
N ASP A 46 -8.97 -4.33 -2.86
CA ASP A 46 -9.02 -2.87 -2.82
C ASP A 46 -10.39 -2.40 -2.30
N VAL A 47 -10.41 -1.69 -1.18
CA VAL A 47 -11.62 -1.03 -0.64
C VAL A 47 -11.52 0.48 -0.94
N PRO A 48 -12.32 1.02 -1.87
CA PRO A 48 -12.34 2.45 -2.16
C PRO A 48 -12.79 3.26 -0.95
N LEU A 49 -12.13 4.40 -0.72
CA LEU A 49 -12.45 5.41 0.28
C LEU A 49 -12.66 6.76 -0.43
N ALA A 50 -13.26 7.73 0.25
CA ALA A 50 -13.50 9.06 -0.32
C ALA A 50 -12.20 9.73 -0.84
N ASN A 51 -11.11 9.62 -0.07
CA ASN A 51 -9.82 10.24 -0.35
C ASN A 51 -8.69 9.20 -0.41
N GLY A 52 -8.98 8.00 -0.90
CA GLY A 52 -7.97 6.95 -0.87
C GLY A 52 -8.47 5.55 -1.18
N ILE A 53 -7.59 4.59 -0.94
CA ILE A 53 -7.91 3.16 -0.98
C ILE A 53 -7.32 2.53 0.29
N LEU A 54 -8.09 1.66 0.92
CA LEU A 54 -7.59 0.67 1.85
C LEU A 54 -7.25 -0.59 1.07
N ARG A 55 -5.98 -0.96 1.07
CA ARG A 55 -5.51 -2.22 0.49
C ARG A 55 -5.39 -3.27 1.57
N VAL A 56 -5.93 -4.45 1.29
CA VAL A 56 -5.68 -5.66 2.08
C VAL A 56 -5.34 -6.77 1.10
N ASP A 57 -4.10 -7.22 1.15
CA ASP A 57 -3.56 -8.16 0.19
C ASP A 57 -3.06 -9.41 0.90
N LYS A 58 -3.22 -10.56 0.26
CA LYS A 58 -2.76 -11.85 0.73
C LYS A 58 -1.60 -12.35 -0.12
N ASN A 59 -0.43 -12.54 0.48
CA ASN A 59 0.68 -13.25 -0.15
C ASN A 59 0.38 -14.76 -0.15
N ASN A 60 0.23 -15.33 -1.34
CA ASN A 60 -0.03 -16.76 -1.56
C ASN A 60 1.22 -17.50 -2.09
N SER A 61 2.39 -16.85 -2.00
CA SER A 61 3.67 -17.42 -2.46
C SER A 61 4.11 -18.55 -1.53
N ASN A 62 4.70 -19.60 -2.09
CA ASN A 62 5.12 -20.78 -1.33
C ASN A 62 6.49 -20.62 -0.62
N HIS A 63 7.20 -19.54 -0.88
CA HIS A 63 8.53 -19.25 -0.34
C HIS A 63 8.64 -17.79 0.16
N PRO A 64 9.61 -17.48 1.04
CA PRO A 64 9.83 -16.11 1.52
C PRO A 64 10.23 -15.17 0.38
N ILE A 65 9.69 -13.94 0.41
CA ILE A 65 9.98 -12.90 -0.58
C ILE A 65 10.43 -11.59 0.07
N GLU A 66 11.15 -10.79 -0.69
CA GLU A 66 11.40 -9.38 -0.38
C GLU A 66 10.57 -8.52 -1.34
N MET A 67 9.71 -7.68 -0.76
CA MET A 67 8.77 -6.89 -1.53
C MET A 67 8.68 -5.46 -1.02
N ARG A 68 8.25 -4.58 -1.93
CA ARG A 68 7.85 -3.21 -1.61
C ARG A 68 6.55 -2.88 -2.35
N LEU A 69 5.74 -2.04 -1.75
CA LEU A 69 4.53 -1.50 -2.37
C LEU A 69 4.66 0.03 -2.37
N GLY A 70 4.65 0.61 -3.57
CA GLY A 70 4.74 2.05 -3.77
C GLY A 70 3.37 2.72 -3.91
N HIS A 71 3.25 3.94 -3.36
CA HIS A 71 2.12 4.83 -3.66
C HIS A 71 2.23 5.37 -5.11
N TYR A 72 1.63 6.52 -5.39
CA TYR A 72 1.88 7.26 -6.62
C TYR A 72 3.18 8.04 -6.45
N ALA A 73 3.87 8.27 -7.55
CA ALA A 73 4.97 9.22 -7.58
C ALA A 73 4.38 10.63 -7.61
N LEU A 74 4.88 11.52 -6.76
CA LEU A 74 4.65 12.95 -6.93
C LEU A 74 5.85 13.56 -7.65
N PRO A 75 5.64 14.32 -8.74
CA PRO A 75 6.69 15.15 -9.31
C PRO A 75 7.01 16.30 -8.37
N LYS A 76 8.27 16.73 -8.38
CA LYS A 76 8.65 18.03 -7.84
C LYS A 76 8.17 19.11 -8.80
N LEU A 77 7.29 19.98 -8.32
CA LEU A 77 6.74 21.10 -9.09
C LEU A 77 7.52 22.38 -8.73
N ASN A 78 6.80 23.49 -8.51
CA ASN A 78 7.39 24.79 -8.20
C ASN A 78 8.01 24.84 -6.79
N ASN A 79 7.45 24.08 -5.86
CA ASN A 79 7.89 24.04 -4.47
C ASN A 79 8.74 22.80 -4.20
N GLU A 80 9.63 22.90 -3.21
CA GLU A 80 10.33 21.74 -2.68
C GLU A 80 9.33 20.72 -2.12
N MET A 81 9.67 19.44 -2.30
CA MET A 81 8.83 18.38 -1.77
C MET A 81 8.95 18.30 -0.25
N VAL A 82 7.81 18.43 0.43
CA VAL A 82 7.74 18.33 1.88
C VAL A 82 7.40 16.90 2.28
N VAL A 83 8.18 16.36 3.23
CA VAL A 83 7.92 15.05 3.84
C VAL A 83 7.52 15.27 5.29
N THR A 84 6.33 14.83 5.67
CA THR A 84 5.83 14.90 7.05
C THR A 84 5.64 13.50 7.60
N LYS A 85 6.11 13.27 8.83
CA LYS A 85 5.80 12.07 9.61
C LYS A 85 4.86 12.42 10.75
N ARG A 86 3.82 11.61 10.95
CA ARG A 86 2.89 11.74 12.09
C ARG A 86 2.70 10.37 12.72
N ASN A 87 2.38 10.34 14.01
CA ASN A 87 1.88 9.13 14.67
C ASN A 87 0.44 9.37 15.13
N VAL A 88 -0.47 8.49 14.76
CA VAL A 88 -1.88 8.54 15.18
C VAL A 88 -2.27 7.18 15.74
N LYS A 89 -2.54 7.14 17.06
CA LYS A 89 -2.92 5.92 17.77
C LYS A 89 -1.93 4.76 17.57
N GLY A 90 -0.64 5.06 17.55
CA GLY A 90 0.42 4.06 17.38
C GLY A 90 0.74 3.69 15.93
N TYR A 91 0.00 4.21 14.95
CA TYR A 91 0.32 4.03 13.53
C TYR A 91 1.18 5.19 13.02
N ASP A 92 2.32 4.86 12.42
CA ASP A 92 3.17 5.82 11.74
C ASP A 92 2.63 6.13 10.36
N ILE A 93 2.55 7.41 10.05
CA ILE A 93 1.97 7.96 8.85
C ILE A 93 3.05 8.77 8.15
N THR A 94 3.29 8.47 6.88
CA THR A 94 4.20 9.25 6.03
C THR A 94 3.38 10.01 5.00
N ILE A 95 3.62 11.32 4.91
CA ILE A 95 2.94 12.22 3.98
C ILE A 95 3.99 12.89 3.10
N ILE A 96 3.76 12.93 1.79
CA ILE A 96 4.51 13.75 0.85
C ILE A 96 3.59 14.79 0.22
N ASP A 97 4.09 16.02 0.06
CA ASP A 97 3.36 17.15 -0.54
C ASP A 97 4.27 17.85 -1.56
N ASN A 98 3.77 18.05 -2.78
CA ASN A 98 4.50 18.73 -3.86
C ASN A 98 4.02 20.15 -4.16
N GLY A 99 3.18 20.73 -3.30
CA GLY A 99 2.58 22.06 -3.48
C GLY A 99 1.27 22.06 -4.29
N ALA A 100 0.90 20.94 -4.92
CA ALA A 100 -0.39 20.78 -5.61
C ALA A 100 -1.21 19.62 -5.02
N TYR A 101 -0.55 18.52 -4.67
CA TYR A 101 -1.15 17.31 -4.11
C TYR A 101 -0.38 16.82 -2.90
N GLN A 102 -1.11 16.13 -2.02
CA GLN A 102 -0.57 15.43 -0.86
C GLN A 102 -0.93 13.96 -0.95
N LEU A 103 0.03 13.07 -0.69
CA LEU A 103 -0.20 11.64 -0.53
C LEU A 103 0.15 11.24 0.88
N ALA A 104 -0.72 10.46 1.54
CA ALA A 104 -0.46 9.89 2.85
C ALA A 104 -0.51 8.36 2.78
N LEU A 105 0.46 7.71 3.40
CA LEU A 105 0.54 6.25 3.50
C LEU A 105 0.56 5.85 4.97
N VAL A 106 -0.31 4.89 5.32
CA VAL A 106 -0.41 4.33 6.67
C VAL A 106 -0.29 2.81 6.61
N PRO A 107 0.86 2.22 7.00
CA PRO A 107 0.98 0.78 7.11
C PRO A 107 0.15 0.29 8.30
N LEU A 108 -0.80 -0.61 8.06
CA LEU A 108 -1.71 -1.11 9.11
C LEU A 108 -1.28 -2.49 9.62
N LEU A 109 -0.86 -3.38 8.72
CA LEU A 109 -0.54 -4.76 9.07
C LEU A 109 0.52 -5.34 8.13
N GLY A 110 1.47 -6.10 8.70
CA GLY A 110 2.41 -6.94 7.96
C GLY A 110 3.67 -6.24 7.45
N TRP A 111 3.71 -4.90 7.43
CA TRP A 111 4.83 -4.12 6.89
C TRP A 111 5.94 -3.84 7.92
N ASP A 112 7.18 -3.75 7.46
CA ASP A 112 8.35 -3.56 8.32
C ASP A 112 8.72 -2.09 8.48
N LYS A 113 8.73 -1.35 7.37
CA LYS A 113 9.15 0.06 7.33
C LYS A 113 8.52 0.82 6.17
N THR A 114 8.57 2.14 6.29
CA THR A 114 8.16 3.11 5.27
C THR A 114 9.34 3.99 4.88
N ASP A 115 9.60 4.11 3.58
CA ASP A 115 10.68 4.91 3.00
C ASP A 115 10.11 5.92 1.98
N VAL A 116 10.69 7.12 1.91
CA VAL A 116 10.43 8.07 0.80
C VAL A 116 11.62 8.04 -0.13
N VAL A 117 11.42 7.56 -1.35
CA VAL A 117 12.47 7.41 -2.36
C VAL A 117 12.35 8.54 -3.36
N LYS A 118 13.40 9.35 -3.49
CA LYS A 118 13.54 10.36 -4.53
C LYS A 118 14.14 9.74 -5.79
N ALA A 119 13.69 10.16 -6.96
CA ALA A 119 14.19 9.70 -8.24
C ALA A 119 14.41 10.87 -9.21
N LYS A 120 15.29 10.67 -10.19
CA LYS A 120 15.57 11.59 -11.29
C LYS A 120 15.31 10.94 -12.65
N GLY A 121 14.78 11.69 -13.61
CA GLY A 121 14.57 11.24 -15.00
C GLY A 121 13.52 10.13 -15.20
N LEU A 122 12.70 9.83 -14.18
CA LEU A 122 11.69 8.75 -14.24
C LEU A 122 10.24 9.24 -14.31
N HIS A 123 9.97 10.50 -13.95
CA HIS A 123 8.62 11.06 -13.94
C HIS A 123 8.37 11.88 -15.21
N PRO A 124 7.26 11.67 -15.92
CA PRO A 124 7.03 12.35 -17.21
C PRO A 124 6.81 13.87 -17.07
N GLU A 125 6.31 14.33 -15.91
CA GLU A 125 6.02 15.75 -15.67
C GLU A 125 7.22 16.57 -15.16
N SER A 126 8.20 15.94 -14.51
CA SER A 126 9.32 16.65 -13.87
C SER A 126 10.55 15.76 -13.77
N GLU A 127 11.73 16.39 -13.86
CA GLU A 127 13.01 15.71 -13.70
C GLU A 127 13.14 15.05 -12.33
N GLU A 128 12.61 15.66 -11.26
CA GLU A 128 12.67 15.11 -9.90
C GLU A 128 11.29 14.63 -9.44
N SER A 129 11.25 13.52 -8.71
CA SER A 129 10.02 13.00 -8.11
C SER A 129 10.32 12.25 -6.81
N ALA A 130 9.28 11.93 -6.05
CA ALA A 130 9.40 10.94 -4.98
C ALA A 130 8.17 10.06 -4.83
N VAL A 131 8.40 8.89 -4.24
CA VAL A 131 7.41 7.86 -3.95
C VAL A 131 7.52 7.43 -2.50
N ILE A 132 6.39 7.31 -1.81
CA ILE A 132 6.33 6.60 -0.53
C ILE A 132 6.27 5.10 -0.82
N ASN A 133 7.20 4.34 -0.26
CA ASN A 133 7.22 2.87 -0.31
C ASN A 133 7.05 2.30 1.10
N ILE A 134 6.28 1.22 1.20
CA ILE A 134 6.35 0.30 2.33
C ILE A 134 7.05 -0.97 1.90
N THR A 135 7.78 -1.59 2.82
CA THR A 135 8.59 -2.76 2.51
C THR A 135 8.32 -3.89 3.48
N ARG A 136 8.51 -5.11 2.98
CA ARG A 136 8.51 -6.35 3.75
C ARG A 136 9.67 -7.22 3.29
N ASN A 137 10.47 -7.68 4.24
CA ASN A 137 11.48 -8.70 4.02
C ASN A 137 11.16 -9.94 4.86
N GLU A 138 10.55 -10.96 4.23
CA GLU A 138 10.21 -12.20 4.94
C GLU A 138 11.44 -13.04 5.30
N ILE A 139 12.55 -12.88 4.57
CA ILE A 139 13.81 -13.59 4.81
C ILE A 139 14.40 -13.18 6.17
N LEU A 140 14.38 -11.89 6.49
CA LEU A 140 14.96 -11.36 7.72
C LEU A 140 14.09 -11.63 8.96
N ASN A 141 12.77 -11.67 8.78
CA ASN A 141 11.85 -11.67 9.92
C ASN A 141 11.38 -13.06 10.35
N GLY A 142 11.54 -14.10 9.51
CA GLY A 142 11.15 -15.49 9.78
C GLY A 142 9.64 -15.73 10.02
N LYS A 143 8.87 -14.67 10.27
CA LYS A 143 7.42 -14.66 10.46
C LYS A 143 6.74 -14.44 9.12
N LYS A 144 5.96 -15.43 8.67
CA LYS A 144 5.03 -15.26 7.55
C LYS A 144 3.76 -14.60 8.08
N SER A 145 3.50 -13.35 7.71
CA SER A 145 2.14 -12.84 7.71
C SER A 145 1.60 -13.08 6.30
N PRO A 146 0.53 -13.86 6.10
CA PRO A 146 -0.07 -13.97 4.79
C PRO A 146 -0.77 -12.66 4.41
N ILE A 147 -1.20 -11.84 5.38
CA ILE A 147 -1.98 -10.63 5.15
C ILE A 147 -1.13 -9.37 5.35
N TYR A 148 -1.31 -8.44 4.41
CA TYR A 148 -0.71 -7.12 4.39
C TYR A 148 -1.80 -6.08 4.23
N ALA A 149 -1.81 -5.03 5.05
CA ALA A 149 -2.80 -3.97 4.94
C ALA A 149 -2.18 -2.59 5.04
N THR A 150 -2.65 -1.66 4.21
CA THR A 150 -2.19 -0.26 4.18
C THR A 150 -3.27 0.67 3.68
N LEU A 151 -3.27 1.91 4.17
CA LEU A 151 -4.03 3.00 3.57
C LEU A 151 -3.13 3.76 2.60
N MET A 152 -3.67 4.09 1.43
CA MET A 152 -3.06 4.92 0.42
C MET A 152 -4.03 6.05 0.11
N LEU A 153 -3.74 7.24 0.64
CA LEU A 153 -4.65 8.37 0.70
C LEU A 153 -4.10 9.55 -0.11
N TRP A 154 -5.00 10.38 -0.64
CA TRP A 154 -4.65 11.56 -1.43
C TRP A 154 -5.55 12.75 -1.10
N LYS A 155 -4.96 13.96 -1.17
CA LYS A 155 -5.65 15.26 -1.03
C LYS A 155 -5.00 16.31 -1.91
N ARG A 156 -5.64 17.46 -2.04
CA ARG A 156 -5.00 18.67 -2.59
C ARG A 156 -4.05 19.26 -1.55
N SER A 157 -2.95 19.86 -2.02
CA SER A 157 -2.05 20.63 -1.16
C SER A 157 -2.81 21.82 -0.54
N GLY A 158 -2.45 22.18 0.70
CA GLY A 158 -3.14 23.19 1.50
C GLY A 158 -4.32 22.67 2.33
N GLU A 159 -4.87 21.50 2.03
CA GLU A 159 -5.87 20.87 2.89
C GLU A 159 -5.22 20.26 4.13
N THR A 160 -5.91 20.33 5.28
CA THR A 160 -5.42 19.72 6.52
C THR A 160 -5.92 18.28 6.65
N TRP A 161 -5.02 17.36 7.00
CA TRP A 161 -5.37 15.99 7.35
C TRP A 161 -5.87 15.89 8.79
N THR A 162 -7.11 15.42 8.96
CA THR A 162 -7.63 15.02 10.26
C THR A 162 -7.21 13.59 10.63
N ASN A 163 -7.18 13.28 11.92
CA ASN A 163 -6.89 11.91 12.39
C ASN A 163 -7.94 10.88 11.93
N ASN A 164 -9.16 11.32 11.61
CA ASN A 164 -10.20 10.43 11.11
C ASN A 164 -9.99 10.06 9.64
N GLU A 165 -9.50 11.00 8.84
CA GLU A 165 -9.14 10.74 7.45
C GLU A 165 -7.88 9.88 7.34
N LEU A 166 -6.87 10.14 8.19
CA LEU A 166 -5.62 9.37 8.19
C LEU A 166 -5.80 7.95 8.73
N LEU A 167 -6.74 7.74 9.66
CA LEU A 167 -7.00 6.44 10.26
C LEU A 167 -8.51 6.17 10.34
N PRO A 168 -9.17 5.84 9.21
CA PRO A 168 -10.60 5.54 9.16
C PRO A 168 -10.91 4.12 9.66
N VAL A 169 -9.91 3.24 9.79
CA VAL A 169 -10.07 1.90 10.35
C VAL A 169 -10.02 1.98 11.88
N LYS A 170 -11.06 1.49 12.56
CA LYS A 170 -11.13 1.44 14.03
C LYS A 170 -10.52 0.15 14.56
N LYS A 171 -10.82 -0.98 13.92
CA LYS A 171 -10.35 -2.31 14.30
C LYS A 171 -10.18 -3.18 13.07
N MET A 172 -9.17 -4.04 13.08
CA MET A 172 -8.94 -5.07 12.06
C MET A 172 -8.64 -6.40 12.76
N THR A 173 -9.27 -7.46 12.29
CA THR A 173 -9.04 -8.82 12.79
C THR A 173 -8.95 -9.79 11.62
N SER A 174 -8.00 -10.72 11.71
CA SER A 174 -7.88 -11.84 10.79
C SER A 174 -8.32 -13.13 11.47
N ALA A 175 -9.21 -13.88 10.84
CA ALA A 175 -9.61 -15.21 11.27
C ALA A 175 -8.73 -16.30 10.63
N ASN A 176 -8.76 -17.51 11.21
CA ASN A 176 -7.91 -18.64 10.77
C ASN A 176 -8.25 -19.14 9.36
N ASP A 177 -9.46 -18.87 8.88
CA ASP A 177 -9.92 -19.16 7.52
C ASP A 177 -9.37 -18.16 6.47
N GLY A 178 -8.63 -17.14 6.90
CA GLY A 178 -8.09 -16.09 6.04
C GLY A 178 -9.06 -14.92 5.82
N THR A 179 -10.22 -14.92 6.48
CA THR A 179 -11.15 -13.78 6.45
C THR A 179 -10.56 -12.61 7.23
N VAL A 180 -10.58 -11.42 6.64
CA VAL A 180 -10.17 -10.17 7.28
C VAL A 180 -11.39 -9.28 7.47
N THR A 181 -11.74 -9.03 8.73
CA THR A 181 -12.84 -8.14 9.10
C THR A 181 -12.28 -6.79 9.56
N MET A 182 -12.88 -5.72 9.06
CA MET A 182 -12.52 -4.34 9.40
C MET A 182 -13.75 -3.57 9.87
N GLU A 183 -13.65 -3.00 11.06
CA GLU A 183 -14.62 -2.03 11.56
C GLU A 183 -14.13 -0.64 11.16
N MET A 184 -14.86 0.02 10.27
CA MET A 184 -14.59 1.40 9.86
C MET A 184 -15.22 2.38 10.85
N LYS A 185 -14.63 3.57 10.97
CA LYS A 185 -15.26 4.69 11.67
C LYS A 185 -16.61 4.98 11.00
N GLY A 186 -17.66 5.16 11.81
CA GLY A 186 -19.04 5.24 11.34
C GLY A 186 -19.82 3.92 11.42
N GLY A 187 -19.21 2.84 11.95
CA GLY A 187 -19.89 1.57 12.22
C GLY A 187 -20.06 0.67 11.00
N ILE A 188 -19.45 1.03 9.87
CA ILE A 188 -19.47 0.22 8.65
C ILE A 188 -18.50 -0.93 8.82
N GLU A 189 -18.98 -2.15 8.65
CA GLU A 189 -18.12 -3.34 8.59
C GLU A 189 -17.75 -3.68 7.13
N ARG A 190 -16.52 -4.13 6.94
CA ARG A 190 -16.00 -4.64 5.67
C ARG A 190 -15.37 -6.01 5.92
N ASN A 191 -15.84 -7.01 5.18
CA ASN A 191 -15.35 -8.38 5.26
C ASN A 191 -14.67 -8.74 3.95
N ILE A 192 -13.39 -9.11 4.04
CA ILE A 192 -12.56 -9.53 2.91
C ILE A 192 -12.36 -11.04 3.02
N GLN A 193 -12.75 -11.74 1.97
CA GLN A 193 -12.54 -13.17 1.81
C GLN A 193 -11.82 -13.40 0.47
N PHE A 194 -10.61 -13.96 0.56
CA PHE A 194 -9.73 -14.24 -0.57
C PHE A 194 -10.06 -15.57 -1.24
#